data_AF-S5M1D8-F1
#
_entry.id   AF-S5M1D8-F1
#
_cell.length_a   1.000
_cell.length_b   1.000
_cell.length_c   1.000
_cell.angle_alpha   90.00
_cell.angle_beta   90.00
_cell.angle_gamma   90.00
#
_symmetry.space_group_name_H-M   'P 1'
#
loop_
_entity.id
_entity.type
_entity.pdbx_description
1 polymer ?
#
loop_
_entity_poly.entity_id
_entity_poly.type
_entity_poly.pdbx_seq_one_letter_code
_entity_poly.pdbx_strand_id
1 'polypeptide(L)'
;MRSSKMERRKKGTWFYNLRVSNEPAIGNAAYVPAKIEHVANSVTHAFFILPSITAGYGMIKEACNPIERSNAVLFTVALVTLFSVSTCFHTLCLCGQAGKLRFYFHMTDRAVIYLFIAASYTPWLTIMPVGFFGFHLRWLMWFGALLGITYSYCFYEKNKRLETILYLILAVAPSLAVLEVPGMDGSYELAFGGLVYLLGVLFFKSDGIVPFAHAIWHLFVVGGAFIHQYAIQEYLIGPLNFTKAGEIIHNATCASRS
;
A
#
# COMPACT_ATOMS: atom_id res chain seq x y z
N MET A 1 -38.03 16.70 -50.55
CA MET A 1 -38.09 17.52 -49.33
C MET A 1 -38.10 16.62 -48.09
N ARG A 2 -36.93 16.17 -47.66
CA ARG A 2 -36.71 15.33 -46.46
C ARG A 2 -35.52 15.93 -45.73
N SER A 3 -35.75 16.85 -44.79
CA SER A 3 -34.82 17.18 -43.70
C SER A 3 -35.34 18.41 -42.94
N SER A 4 -36.07 18.20 -41.85
CA SER A 4 -36.21 19.22 -40.79
C SER A 4 -36.65 18.66 -39.43
N LYS A 5 -36.65 17.33 -39.24
CA LYS A 5 -37.08 16.70 -37.98
C LYS A 5 -35.97 16.00 -37.20
N MET A 6 -34.71 16.21 -37.56
CA MET A 6 -33.56 15.55 -36.91
C MET A 6 -32.62 16.54 -36.23
N GLU A 7 -33.17 17.52 -35.51
CA GLU A 7 -32.34 18.42 -34.69
C GLU A 7 -33.00 18.80 -33.37
N ARG A 8 -33.61 17.82 -32.69
CA ARG A 8 -33.78 17.92 -31.23
C ARG A 8 -32.49 17.50 -30.56
N ARG A 9 -31.60 18.48 -30.43
CA ARG A 9 -30.47 18.52 -29.50
C ARG A 9 -30.77 17.71 -28.24
N LYS A 10 -29.99 16.66 -28.02
CA LYS A 10 -29.83 15.95 -26.76
C LYS A 10 -29.34 16.96 -25.70
N LYS A 11 -30.28 17.58 -24.99
CA LYS A 11 -29.97 18.39 -23.81
C LYS A 11 -29.74 17.44 -22.63
N GLY A 12 -28.48 17.42 -22.20
CA GLY A 12 -27.99 17.28 -20.84
C GLY A 12 -28.74 16.40 -19.84
N THR A 13 -28.09 15.29 -19.49
CA THR A 13 -27.96 14.82 -18.10
C THR A 13 -26.71 13.94 -18.03
N TRP A 14 -25.68 14.42 -17.33
CA TRP A 14 -24.39 13.73 -17.15
C TRP A 14 -24.55 12.32 -16.53
N PHE A 15 -25.64 12.11 -15.78
CA PHE A 15 -25.89 10.89 -15.01
C PHE A 15 -26.38 9.67 -15.84
N TYR A 16 -26.97 9.86 -17.02
CA TYR A 16 -27.60 8.75 -17.76
C TYR A 16 -26.65 7.85 -18.56
N ASN A 17 -25.34 8.18 -18.62
CA ASN A 17 -24.32 7.37 -19.31
C ASN A 17 -23.29 6.74 -18.36
N LEU A 18 -23.54 6.74 -17.05
CA LEU A 18 -22.67 6.05 -16.08
C LEU A 18 -22.94 4.55 -16.16
N ARG A 19 -22.27 3.86 -17.09
CA ARG A 19 -22.26 2.40 -17.12
C ARG A 19 -21.51 1.91 -15.87
N VAL A 20 -22.27 1.38 -14.91
CA VAL A 20 -21.76 0.92 -13.60
C VAL A 20 -20.96 -0.38 -13.74
N SER A 21 -21.31 -1.23 -14.70
CA SER A 21 -20.62 -2.50 -14.96
C SER A 21 -19.80 -2.45 -16.25
N ASN A 22 -18.56 -2.94 -16.18
CA ASN A 22 -17.72 -3.12 -17.35
C ASN A 22 -18.16 -4.29 -18.19
N GLU A 23 -17.77 -4.29 -19.48
CA GLU A 23 -17.84 -5.51 -20.26
C GLU A 23 -16.75 -6.47 -19.76
N PRO A 24 -17.04 -7.78 -19.68
CA PRO A 24 -16.02 -8.77 -19.37
C PRO A 24 -14.82 -8.63 -20.32
N ALA A 25 -13.62 -8.86 -19.81
CA ALA A 25 -12.44 -8.91 -20.67
C ALA A 25 -12.63 -10.02 -21.73
N ILE A 26 -12.48 -9.67 -23.00
CA ILE A 26 -12.65 -10.62 -24.11
C ILE A 26 -11.34 -11.39 -24.31
N GLY A 27 -11.33 -12.68 -24.00
CA GLY A 27 -10.16 -13.56 -24.18
C GLY A 27 -8.97 -13.16 -23.30
N ASN A 28 -7.78 -13.00 -23.89
CA ASN A 28 -6.56 -12.57 -23.19
C ASN A 28 -6.36 -11.04 -23.18
N ALA A 29 -7.37 -10.26 -23.59
CA ALA A 29 -7.26 -8.80 -23.61
C ALA A 29 -7.12 -8.24 -22.19
N ALA A 30 -6.33 -7.18 -22.04
CA ALA A 30 -6.25 -6.45 -20.79
C ALA A 30 -7.62 -5.86 -20.44
N TYR A 31 -8.07 -6.08 -19.21
CA TYR A 31 -9.26 -5.45 -18.68
C TYR A 31 -9.16 -3.92 -18.76
N VAL A 32 -10.21 -3.27 -19.26
CA VAL A 32 -10.32 -1.81 -19.37
C VAL A 32 -11.43 -1.34 -18.44
N PRO A 33 -11.10 -0.71 -17.31
CA PRO A 33 -12.10 -0.20 -16.37
C PRO A 33 -12.94 0.94 -16.96
N ALA A 34 -14.21 1.03 -16.56
CA ALA A 34 -15.05 2.19 -16.84
C ALA A 34 -14.48 3.45 -16.19
N LYS A 35 -14.88 4.60 -16.72
CA LYS A 35 -14.52 5.91 -16.14
C LYS A 35 -14.87 6.01 -14.66
N ILE A 36 -16.03 5.50 -14.25
CA ILE A 36 -16.46 5.52 -12.84
C ILE A 36 -15.55 4.67 -11.94
N GLU A 37 -15.04 3.55 -12.46
CA GLU A 37 -14.10 2.69 -11.73
C GLU A 37 -12.72 3.36 -11.63
N HIS A 38 -12.25 4.03 -12.68
CA HIS A 38 -11.05 4.85 -12.58
C HIS A 38 -11.20 5.99 -11.55
N VAL A 39 -12.37 6.64 -11.47
CA VAL A 39 -12.65 7.64 -10.42
C VAL A 39 -12.58 7.00 -9.05
N ALA A 40 -13.25 5.85 -8.86
CA ALA A 40 -13.22 5.13 -7.59
C ALA A 40 -11.78 4.77 -7.19
N ASN A 41 -11.01 4.19 -8.09
CA ASN A 41 -9.61 3.81 -7.84
C ASN A 41 -8.74 5.01 -7.45
N SER A 42 -8.91 6.16 -8.11
CA SER A 42 -8.18 7.39 -7.74
C SER A 42 -8.61 7.91 -6.37
N VAL A 43 -9.92 8.00 -6.11
CA VAL A 43 -10.46 8.60 -4.88
C VAL A 43 -10.11 7.77 -3.64
N THR A 44 -10.17 6.44 -3.74
CA THR A 44 -9.91 5.55 -2.60
C THR A 44 -8.48 5.65 -2.06
N HIS A 45 -7.49 6.04 -2.87
CA HIS A 45 -6.14 6.32 -2.39
C HIS A 45 -5.88 7.81 -2.14
N ALA A 46 -6.40 8.71 -3.01
CA ALA A 46 -6.19 10.15 -2.88
C ALA A 46 -6.64 10.67 -1.52
N PHE A 47 -7.78 10.18 -1.04
CA PHE A 47 -8.35 10.57 0.24
C PHE A 47 -7.41 10.30 1.41
N PHE A 48 -6.64 9.20 1.37
CA PHE A 48 -5.80 8.77 2.49
C PHE A 48 -4.38 9.34 2.48
N ILE A 49 -3.98 10.12 1.45
CA ILE A 49 -2.68 10.79 1.42
C ILE A 49 -2.51 11.74 2.62
N LEU A 50 -3.48 12.61 2.88
CA LEU A 50 -3.41 13.57 4.01
C LEU A 50 -3.49 12.87 5.37
N PRO A 51 -4.40 11.90 5.62
CA PRO A 51 -4.35 11.06 6.80
C PRO A 51 -2.99 10.38 7.03
N SER A 52 -2.36 9.83 5.99
CA SER A 52 -1.03 9.20 6.10
C SER A 52 0.07 10.18 6.51
N ILE A 53 0.07 11.39 5.97
CA ILE A 53 1.02 12.45 6.39
C ILE A 53 0.79 12.80 7.86
N THR A 54 -0.47 12.93 8.27
CA THR A 54 -0.84 13.34 9.64
C THR A 54 -0.47 12.26 10.66
N ALA A 55 -0.79 11.00 10.38
CA ALA A 55 -0.43 9.86 11.22
C ALA A 55 1.09 9.66 11.28
N GLY A 56 1.78 9.76 10.15
CA GLY A 56 3.23 9.66 10.09
C GLY A 56 3.94 10.77 10.87
N TYR A 57 3.42 12.01 10.81
CA TYR A 57 3.91 13.10 11.64
C TYR A 57 3.76 12.81 13.15
N GLY A 58 2.67 12.15 13.55
CA GLY A 58 2.47 11.64 14.92
C GLY A 58 3.59 10.71 15.36
N MET A 59 3.86 9.65 14.59
CA MET A 59 4.98 8.72 14.88
C MET A 59 6.33 9.44 15.01
N ILE A 60 6.61 10.39 14.11
CA ILE A 60 7.89 11.12 14.10
C ILE A 60 8.06 11.96 15.37
N LYS A 61 6.95 12.51 15.91
CA LYS A 61 6.95 13.25 17.17
C LYS A 61 7.13 12.36 18.38
N GLU A 62 6.50 11.20 18.38
CA GLU A 62 6.58 10.22 19.48
C GLU A 62 7.96 9.55 19.55
N ALA A 63 8.68 9.47 18.42
CA ALA A 63 10.02 8.90 18.38
C ALA A 63 11.03 9.62 19.28
N CYS A 64 11.57 8.86 20.23
CA CYS A 64 12.45 9.32 21.30
C CYS A 64 13.93 9.27 20.91
N ASN A 65 14.31 8.36 20.01
CA ASN A 65 15.68 8.21 19.53
C ASN A 65 15.81 8.28 17.99
N PRO A 66 17.02 8.45 17.45
CA PRO A 66 17.23 8.55 16.01
C PRO A 66 16.81 7.30 15.21
N ILE A 67 16.86 6.11 15.81
CA ILE A 67 16.49 4.85 15.15
C ILE A 67 14.98 4.80 14.96
N GLU A 68 14.20 5.02 16.02
CA GLU A 68 12.73 5.13 15.94
C GLU A 68 12.32 6.19 14.92
N ARG A 69 12.94 7.38 14.99
CA ARG A 69 12.61 8.49 14.09
C ARG A 69 12.89 8.15 12.63
N SER A 70 14.02 7.51 12.35
CA SER A 70 14.37 7.10 10.99
C SER A 70 13.40 6.06 10.44
N ASN A 71 12.96 5.10 11.28
CA ASN A 71 11.96 4.10 10.92
C ASN A 71 10.57 4.72 10.70
N ALA A 72 10.15 5.68 11.54
CA ALA A 72 8.91 6.43 11.37
C ALA A 72 8.89 7.21 10.04
N VAL A 73 9.98 7.92 9.73
CA VAL A 73 10.13 8.66 8.46
C VAL A 73 10.06 7.68 7.27
N LEU A 74 10.80 6.58 7.33
CA LEU A 74 10.83 5.58 6.27
C LEU A 74 9.44 5.00 5.98
N PHE A 75 8.72 4.58 7.03
CA PHE A 75 7.36 4.06 6.88
C PHE A 75 6.42 5.12 6.31
N THR A 76 6.47 6.34 6.86
CA THR A 76 5.61 7.47 6.42
C THR A 76 5.84 7.80 4.94
N VAL A 77 7.10 7.93 4.52
CA VAL A 77 7.45 8.23 3.13
C VAL A 77 6.98 7.11 2.21
N ALA A 78 7.17 5.85 2.59
CA ALA A 78 6.72 4.71 1.79
C ALA A 78 5.19 4.68 1.64
N LEU A 79 4.44 4.91 2.73
CA LEU A 79 2.98 4.93 2.71
C LEU A 79 2.42 6.09 1.86
N VAL A 80 2.93 7.30 2.07
CA VAL A 80 2.52 8.48 1.29
C VAL A 80 2.85 8.28 -0.19
N THR A 81 4.01 7.71 -0.49
CA THR A 81 4.42 7.41 -1.88
C THR A 81 3.49 6.39 -2.52
N LEU A 82 3.11 5.32 -1.80
CA LEU A 82 2.18 4.30 -2.30
C LEU A 82 0.85 4.92 -2.72
N PHE A 83 0.21 5.70 -1.85
CA PHE A 83 -1.08 6.33 -2.18
C PHE A 83 -0.95 7.41 -3.25
N SER A 84 0.14 8.20 -3.23
CA SER A 84 0.36 9.26 -4.22
C SER A 84 0.60 8.71 -5.61
N VAL A 85 1.47 7.71 -5.75
CA VAL A 85 1.79 7.10 -7.05
C VAL A 85 0.56 6.42 -7.65
N SER A 86 -0.18 5.67 -6.84
CA SER A 86 -1.41 5.00 -7.30
C SER A 86 -2.48 6.01 -7.72
N THR A 87 -2.67 7.08 -6.95
CA THR A 87 -3.58 8.19 -7.30
C THR A 87 -3.18 8.83 -8.63
N CYS A 88 -1.89 9.14 -8.81
CA CYS A 88 -1.38 9.71 -10.05
C CYS A 88 -1.60 8.77 -11.24
N PHE A 89 -1.30 7.48 -11.09
CA PHE A 89 -1.49 6.48 -12.15
C PHE A 89 -2.96 6.40 -12.60
N HIS A 90 -3.90 6.25 -11.67
CA HIS A 90 -5.32 6.14 -12.03
C HIS A 90 -5.88 7.46 -12.57
N THR A 91 -5.42 8.60 -12.06
CA THR A 91 -5.82 9.91 -12.58
C THR A 91 -5.34 10.11 -14.02
N LEU A 92 -4.13 9.69 -14.35
CA LEU A 92 -3.62 9.70 -15.73
C LEU A 92 -4.42 8.79 -16.66
N CYS A 93 -4.88 7.62 -16.18
CA CYS A 93 -5.79 6.76 -16.94
C CYS A 93 -7.13 7.46 -17.21
N LEU A 94 -7.65 8.19 -16.23
CA LEU A 94 -8.90 8.94 -16.30
C LEU A 94 -8.86 10.09 -17.32
N CYS A 95 -7.75 10.82 -17.35
CA CYS A 95 -7.52 11.93 -18.27
C CYS A 95 -7.32 11.48 -19.73
N GLY A 96 -7.34 10.17 -20.00
CA GLY A 96 -7.12 9.63 -21.35
C GLY A 96 -5.70 9.86 -21.85
N GLN A 97 -4.74 10.10 -20.94
CA GLN A 97 -3.37 10.42 -21.30
C GLN A 97 -2.63 9.12 -21.66
N ALA A 98 -2.68 8.76 -22.94
CA ALA A 98 -2.01 7.59 -23.48
C ALA A 98 -0.58 7.96 -23.90
N GLY A 99 0.43 7.46 -23.19
CA GLY A 99 1.82 7.69 -23.56
C GLY A 99 2.83 7.15 -22.56
N LYS A 100 4.10 7.54 -22.74
CA LYS A 100 5.24 7.14 -21.90
C LYS A 100 5.00 7.43 -20.41
N LEU A 101 4.34 8.54 -20.08
CA LEU A 101 4.06 8.92 -18.71
C LEU A 101 3.19 7.89 -17.98
N ARG A 102 2.09 7.44 -18.60
CA ARG A 102 1.21 6.41 -18.04
C ARG A 102 1.96 5.09 -17.82
N PHE A 103 2.84 4.72 -18.75
CA PHE A 103 3.68 3.53 -18.61
C PHE A 103 4.62 3.62 -17.40
N TYR A 104 5.32 4.75 -17.22
CA TYR A 104 6.19 4.93 -16.07
C TYR A 104 5.42 4.92 -14.75
N PHE A 105 4.29 5.63 -14.65
CA PHE A 105 3.47 5.61 -13.44
C PHE A 105 2.88 4.23 -13.14
N HIS A 106 2.48 3.46 -14.15
CA HIS A 106 2.03 2.08 -13.94
C HIS A 106 3.17 1.19 -13.41
N MET A 107 4.37 1.37 -13.93
CA MET A 107 5.55 0.65 -13.45
C MET A 107 5.87 1.04 -12.01
N THR A 108 5.86 2.35 -11.71
CA THR A 108 6.11 2.85 -10.36
C THR A 108 5.04 2.38 -9.38
N ASP A 109 3.77 2.35 -9.76
CA ASP A 109 2.65 1.86 -8.95
C ASP A 109 2.85 0.39 -8.51
N ARG A 110 3.39 -0.44 -9.40
CA ARG A 110 3.75 -1.84 -9.10
C ARG A 110 5.02 -1.93 -8.24
N ALA A 111 5.98 -1.05 -8.46
CA ALA A 111 7.24 -1.02 -7.73
C ALA A 111 7.04 -0.58 -6.27
N VAL A 112 6.18 0.41 -6.01
CA VAL A 112 5.96 0.95 -4.66
C VAL A 112 5.33 -0.08 -3.71
N ILE A 113 4.61 -1.08 -4.21
CA ILE A 113 4.11 -2.19 -3.39
C ILE A 113 5.28 -2.97 -2.76
N TYR A 114 6.32 -3.31 -3.54
CA TYR A 114 7.52 -3.98 -3.02
C TYR A 114 8.26 -3.13 -2.00
N LEU A 115 8.43 -1.84 -2.29
CA LEU A 115 9.10 -0.90 -1.40
C LEU A 115 8.33 -0.75 -0.08
N PHE A 116 7.01 -0.65 -0.16
CA PHE A 116 6.16 -0.50 1.00
C PHE A 116 6.16 -1.74 1.89
N ILE A 117 6.14 -2.95 1.31
CA ILE A 117 6.31 -4.21 2.08
C ILE A 117 7.65 -4.20 2.81
N ALA A 118 8.76 -3.85 2.15
CA ALA A 118 10.07 -3.79 2.82
C ALA A 118 10.10 -2.72 3.93
N ALA A 119 9.54 -1.53 3.66
CA ALA A 119 9.46 -0.44 4.63
C ALA A 119 8.56 -0.80 5.83
N SER A 120 7.46 -1.54 5.64
CA SER A 120 6.54 -1.92 6.71
C SER A 120 7.15 -2.91 7.70
N TYR A 121 8.06 -3.77 7.25
CA TYR A 121 8.81 -4.70 8.12
C TYR A 121 10.03 -4.07 8.78
N THR A 122 10.55 -2.98 8.22
CA THR A 122 11.81 -2.39 8.70
C THR A 122 11.75 -1.99 10.18
N PRO A 123 10.70 -1.31 10.71
CA PRO A 123 10.60 -0.99 12.14
C PRO A 123 10.69 -2.22 13.05
N TRP A 124 9.93 -3.28 12.71
CA TRP A 124 9.93 -4.55 13.44
C TRP A 124 11.33 -5.18 13.51
N LEU A 125 12.05 -5.20 12.38
CA LEU A 125 13.35 -5.85 12.28
C LEU A 125 14.52 -5.03 12.86
N THR A 126 14.24 -3.84 13.40
CA THR A 126 15.28 -2.87 13.78
C THR A 126 15.14 -2.40 15.21
N ILE A 127 13.91 -2.13 15.63
CA ILE A 127 13.62 -1.65 16.97
C ILE A 127 13.54 -2.84 17.92
N MET A 128 12.98 -3.96 17.48
CA MET A 128 12.88 -5.15 18.32
C MET A 128 14.17 -5.96 18.35
N PRO A 129 14.45 -6.68 19.45
CA PRO A 129 15.61 -7.56 19.58
C PRO A 129 15.38 -8.89 18.84
N VAL A 130 15.31 -8.85 17.51
CA VAL A 130 14.99 -9.99 16.63
C VAL A 130 16.15 -11.00 16.42
N GLY A 131 17.23 -10.88 17.19
CA GLY A 131 18.40 -11.75 17.12
C GLY A 131 19.14 -11.71 15.77
N PHE A 132 20.06 -12.67 15.56
CA PHE A 132 20.89 -12.76 14.35
C PHE A 132 20.05 -12.91 13.07
N PHE A 133 19.02 -13.77 13.11
CA PHE A 133 18.17 -14.02 11.95
C PHE A 133 17.38 -12.79 11.53
N GLY A 134 16.78 -12.05 12.46
CA GLY A 134 16.01 -10.85 12.12
C GLY A 134 16.88 -9.70 11.59
N PHE A 135 18.13 -9.58 12.05
CA PHE A 135 19.08 -8.62 11.49
C PHE A 135 19.34 -8.86 9.99
N HIS A 136 19.56 -10.12 9.60
CA HIS A 136 19.76 -10.47 8.18
C HIS A 136 18.47 -10.38 7.36
N LEU A 137 17.33 -10.67 7.97
CA LEU A 137 16.03 -10.59 7.33
C LEU A 137 15.73 -9.18 6.80
N ARG A 138 16.18 -8.12 7.49
CA ARG A 138 16.06 -6.73 7.02
C ARG A 138 16.67 -6.54 5.63
N TRP A 139 17.89 -7.01 5.43
CA TRP A 139 18.58 -6.88 4.14
C TRP A 139 17.94 -7.76 3.07
N LEU A 140 17.47 -8.95 3.45
CA LEU A 140 16.75 -9.85 2.56
C LEU A 140 15.44 -9.21 2.05
N MET A 141 14.73 -8.45 2.89
CA MET A 141 13.51 -7.74 2.49
C MET A 141 13.78 -6.68 1.42
N TRP A 142 14.80 -5.85 1.61
CA TRP A 142 15.17 -4.82 0.64
C TRP A 142 15.74 -5.40 -0.65
N PHE A 143 16.53 -6.47 -0.54
CA PHE A 143 17.00 -7.22 -1.71
C PHE A 143 15.84 -7.87 -2.48
N GLY A 144 14.91 -8.51 -1.77
CA GLY A 144 13.70 -9.10 -2.35
C GLY A 144 12.83 -8.06 -3.04
N ALA A 145 12.67 -6.86 -2.44
CA ALA A 145 11.97 -5.75 -3.07
C ALA A 145 12.66 -5.31 -4.36
N LEU A 146 13.99 -5.19 -4.39
CA LEU A 146 14.75 -4.84 -5.59
C LEU A 146 14.60 -5.90 -6.70
N LEU A 147 14.64 -7.19 -6.34
CA LEU A 147 14.39 -8.28 -7.28
C LEU A 147 12.96 -8.23 -7.83
N GLY A 148 11.97 -7.98 -6.97
CA GLY A 148 10.57 -7.82 -7.37
C GLY A 148 10.37 -6.65 -8.34
N ILE A 149 10.97 -5.50 -8.06
CA ILE A 149 10.94 -4.32 -8.95
C ILE A 149 11.61 -4.64 -10.29
N THR A 150 12.78 -5.30 -10.25
CA THR A 150 13.51 -5.72 -11.45
C THR A 150 12.65 -6.68 -12.29
N TYR A 151 11.96 -7.61 -11.65
CA TYR A 151 11.03 -8.52 -12.30
C TYR A 151 9.88 -7.76 -12.97
N SER A 152 9.21 -6.86 -12.24
CA SER A 152 8.10 -6.05 -12.78
C SER A 152 8.53 -5.21 -13.99
N TYR A 153 9.79 -4.74 -13.99
CA TYR A 153 10.38 -4.01 -15.11
C TYR A 153 10.68 -4.91 -16.32
N CYS A 154 11.46 -5.98 -16.13
CA CYS A 154 11.91 -6.86 -17.20
C CYS A 154 10.77 -7.69 -17.83
N PHE A 155 9.76 -8.04 -17.03
CA PHE A 155 8.65 -8.90 -17.43
C PHE A 155 7.30 -8.16 -17.40
N TYR A 156 7.33 -6.85 -17.68
CA TYR A 156 6.16 -5.97 -17.69
C TYR A 156 4.93 -6.63 -18.33
N GLU A 157 3.85 -6.72 -17.54
CA GLU A 157 2.55 -7.31 -17.88
C GLU A 157 2.54 -8.78 -18.36
N LYS A 158 3.70 -9.46 -18.46
CA LYS A 158 3.78 -10.83 -18.99
C LYS A 158 3.14 -11.89 -18.08
N ASN A 159 3.40 -11.83 -16.76
CA ASN A 159 2.87 -12.83 -15.83
C ASN A 159 2.41 -12.19 -14.50
N LYS A 160 1.18 -11.65 -14.54
CA LYS A 160 0.53 -11.00 -13.38
C LYS A 160 0.27 -11.96 -12.20
N ARG A 161 0.28 -13.28 -12.42
CA ARG A 161 0.11 -14.27 -11.33
C ARG A 161 1.41 -14.42 -10.55
N LEU A 162 2.54 -14.58 -11.26
CA LEU A 162 3.85 -14.70 -10.63
C LEU A 162 4.19 -13.45 -9.81
N GLU A 163 3.91 -12.25 -10.31
CA GLU A 163 4.14 -11.02 -9.55
C GLU A 163 3.36 -10.99 -8.23
N THR A 164 2.09 -11.41 -8.23
CA THR A 164 1.32 -11.51 -6.98
C THR A 164 1.90 -12.55 -6.02
N ILE A 165 2.38 -13.68 -6.53
CA ILE A 165 3.07 -14.68 -5.71
C ILE A 165 4.33 -14.08 -5.09
N LEU A 166 5.11 -13.28 -5.84
CA LEU A 166 6.29 -12.60 -5.32
C LEU A 166 5.94 -11.60 -4.21
N TYR A 167 4.87 -10.80 -4.38
CA TYR A 167 4.37 -9.93 -3.29
C TYR A 167 4.02 -10.73 -2.05
N LEU A 168 3.29 -11.83 -2.20
CA LEU A 168 2.86 -12.68 -1.08
C LEU A 168 4.02 -13.35 -0.37
N ILE A 169 5.01 -13.86 -1.11
CA ILE A 169 6.22 -14.45 -0.50
C ILE A 169 6.96 -13.39 0.29
N LEU A 170 7.20 -12.21 -0.29
CA LEU A 170 7.91 -11.14 0.37
C LEU A 170 7.14 -10.62 1.60
N ALA A 171 5.81 -10.62 1.56
CA ALA A 171 4.97 -10.16 2.66
C ALA A 171 4.82 -11.21 3.77
N VAL A 172 4.67 -12.50 3.46
CA VAL A 172 4.33 -13.53 4.45
C VAL A 172 5.57 -14.16 5.08
N ALA A 173 6.63 -14.43 4.30
CA ALA A 173 7.84 -15.07 4.82
C ALA A 173 8.46 -14.37 6.05
N PRO A 174 8.69 -13.04 6.05
CA PRO A 174 9.24 -12.37 7.23
C PRO A 174 8.27 -12.32 8.42
N SER A 175 6.95 -12.36 8.17
CA SER A 175 5.95 -12.30 9.24
C SER A 175 6.09 -13.46 10.22
N LEU A 176 6.45 -14.65 9.73
CA LEU A 176 6.68 -15.83 10.58
C LEU A 176 7.82 -15.59 11.57
N ALA A 177 8.95 -15.06 11.09
CA ALA A 177 10.09 -14.75 11.94
C ALA A 177 9.80 -13.63 12.95
N VAL A 178 9.00 -12.64 12.56
CA VAL A 178 8.60 -11.53 13.45
C VAL A 178 7.61 -12.01 14.52
N LEU A 179 6.64 -12.85 14.15
CA LEU A 179 5.62 -13.38 15.08
C LEU A 179 6.17 -14.42 16.06
N GLU A 180 7.31 -15.04 15.77
CA GLU A 180 7.99 -15.98 16.68
C GLU A 180 8.75 -15.29 17.82
N VAL A 181 8.89 -13.97 17.81
CA VAL A 181 9.58 -13.22 18.87
C VAL A 181 8.77 -13.32 20.17
N PRO A 182 9.30 -13.97 21.23
CA PRO A 182 8.54 -14.18 22.46
C PRO A 182 8.21 -12.88 23.18
N GLY A 183 6.97 -12.73 23.64
CA GLY A 183 6.52 -11.57 24.41
C GLY A 183 6.35 -10.28 23.58
N MET A 184 6.21 -10.41 22.26
CA MET A 184 5.99 -9.28 21.37
C MET A 184 4.56 -8.73 21.47
N ASP A 185 4.44 -7.50 21.97
CA ASP A 185 3.23 -6.70 21.85
C ASP A 185 3.03 -6.25 20.39
N GLY A 186 1.78 -6.19 19.92
CA GLY A 186 1.47 -5.84 18.53
C GLY A 186 1.44 -7.00 17.52
N SER A 187 1.66 -8.24 17.98
CA SER A 187 1.60 -9.45 17.15
C SER A 187 0.21 -9.69 16.55
N TYR A 188 -0.85 -9.36 17.29
CA TYR A 188 -2.22 -9.47 16.83
C TYR A 188 -2.50 -8.51 15.67
N GLU A 189 -2.12 -7.24 15.81
CA GLU A 189 -2.30 -6.21 14.79
C GLU A 189 -1.46 -6.53 13.53
N LEU A 190 -0.24 -7.02 13.70
CA LEU A 190 0.60 -7.47 12.59
C LEU A 190 -0.08 -8.61 11.81
N ALA A 191 -0.59 -9.63 12.52
CA ALA A 191 -1.27 -10.77 11.91
C ALA A 191 -2.60 -10.35 11.26
N PHE A 192 -3.38 -9.51 11.93
CA PHE A 192 -4.67 -9.03 11.44
C PHE A 192 -4.50 -8.12 10.23
N GLY A 193 -3.56 -7.17 10.25
CA GLY A 193 -3.21 -6.34 9.09
C GLY A 193 -2.74 -7.19 7.90
N GLY A 194 -1.92 -8.21 8.16
CA GLY A 194 -1.52 -9.21 7.16
C GLY A 194 -2.72 -9.94 6.54
N LEU A 195 -3.67 -10.40 7.36
CA LEU A 195 -4.90 -11.04 6.90
C LEU A 195 -5.76 -10.10 6.04
N VAL A 196 -5.87 -8.83 6.42
CA VAL A 196 -6.57 -7.81 5.63
C VAL A 196 -5.94 -7.67 4.24
N TYR A 197 -4.61 -7.64 4.11
CA TYR A 197 -3.97 -7.67 2.79
C TYR A 197 -4.30 -8.95 2.00
N LEU A 198 -4.21 -10.12 2.64
CA LEU A 198 -4.49 -11.39 1.99
C LEU A 198 -5.92 -11.47 1.44
N LEU A 199 -6.90 -11.00 2.22
CA LEU A 199 -8.30 -10.91 1.78
C LEU A 199 -8.46 -9.93 0.62
N GLY A 200 -7.73 -8.80 0.65
CA GLY A 200 -7.70 -7.87 -0.46
C GLY A 200 -7.26 -8.53 -1.77
N VAL A 201 -6.29 -9.45 -1.74
CA VAL A 201 -5.76 -10.08 -2.97
C VAL A 201 -6.86 -10.83 -3.74
N LEU A 202 -7.89 -11.32 -3.04
CA LEU A 202 -9.06 -11.94 -3.67
C LEU A 202 -9.78 -10.94 -4.58
N PHE A 203 -9.94 -9.70 -4.14
CA PHE A 203 -10.54 -8.63 -4.95
C PHE A 203 -9.62 -8.17 -6.07
N PHE A 204 -8.30 -8.05 -5.81
CA PHE A 204 -7.33 -7.74 -6.87
C PHE A 204 -7.35 -8.78 -8.01
N LYS A 205 -7.53 -10.07 -7.68
CA LYS A 205 -7.66 -11.14 -8.68
C LYS A 205 -9.05 -11.24 -9.32
N SER A 206 -10.02 -10.51 -8.78
CA SER A 206 -11.38 -10.41 -9.30
C SER A 206 -11.58 -9.18 -10.22
N ASP A 207 -10.51 -8.46 -10.57
CA ASP A 207 -10.55 -7.37 -11.55
C ASP A 207 -11.18 -7.83 -12.87
N GLY A 208 -12.24 -7.15 -13.29
CA GLY A 208 -13.03 -7.48 -14.48
C GLY A 208 -14.06 -8.61 -14.31
N ILE A 209 -14.17 -9.19 -13.12
CA ILE A 209 -15.23 -10.13 -12.73
C ILE A 209 -16.24 -9.43 -11.81
N VAL A 210 -15.73 -8.74 -10.78
CA VAL A 210 -16.55 -8.02 -9.80
C VAL A 210 -16.49 -6.51 -10.09
N PRO A 211 -17.64 -5.81 -10.18
CA PRO A 211 -17.63 -4.35 -10.32
C PRO A 211 -16.86 -3.68 -9.18
N PHE A 212 -15.99 -2.72 -9.50
CA PHE A 212 -15.17 -2.00 -8.51
C PHE A 212 -14.20 -2.88 -7.69
N ALA A 213 -13.88 -4.10 -8.14
CA ALA A 213 -12.97 -4.99 -7.42
C ALA A 213 -11.64 -4.31 -7.06
N HIS A 214 -11.07 -3.54 -7.99
CA HIS A 214 -9.82 -2.81 -7.78
C HIS A 214 -9.95 -1.71 -6.71
N ALA A 215 -11.06 -0.97 -6.70
CA ALA A 215 -11.32 0.04 -5.69
C ALA A 215 -11.54 -0.59 -4.31
N ILE A 216 -12.18 -1.77 -4.26
CA ILE A 216 -12.32 -2.54 -3.02
C ILE A 216 -10.94 -3.02 -2.55
N TRP A 217 -10.10 -3.52 -3.45
CA TRP A 217 -8.70 -3.85 -3.16
C TRP A 217 -7.94 -2.67 -2.54
N HIS A 218 -8.09 -1.45 -3.08
CA HIS A 218 -7.50 -0.24 -2.49
C HIS A 218 -7.94 -0.04 -1.04
N LEU A 219 -9.21 -0.27 -0.70
CA LEU A 219 -9.69 -0.14 0.67
C LEU A 219 -9.07 -1.19 1.61
N PHE A 220 -8.85 -2.42 1.13
CA PHE A 220 -8.10 -3.42 1.89
C PHE A 220 -6.63 -3.01 2.09
N VAL A 221 -5.98 -2.46 1.06
CA VAL A 221 -4.60 -1.95 1.17
C VAL A 221 -4.53 -0.81 2.19
N VAL A 222 -5.47 0.12 2.15
CA VAL A 222 -5.61 1.22 3.12
C VAL A 222 -5.80 0.67 4.54
N GLY A 223 -6.77 -0.23 4.73
CA GLY A 223 -7.06 -0.82 6.03
C GLY A 223 -5.85 -1.54 6.63
N GLY A 224 -5.21 -2.40 5.84
CA GLY A 224 -3.97 -3.07 6.23
C GLY A 224 -2.89 -2.06 6.60
N ALA A 225 -2.64 -1.07 5.75
CA ALA A 225 -1.59 -0.08 5.98
C ALA A 225 -1.79 0.71 7.27
N PHE A 226 -3.02 1.12 7.59
CA PHE A 226 -3.31 1.83 8.84
C PHE A 226 -3.26 0.91 10.07
N ILE A 227 -3.61 -0.37 9.95
CA ILE A 227 -3.40 -1.34 11.04
C ILE A 227 -1.90 -1.50 11.33
N HIS A 228 -1.06 -1.66 10.29
CA HIS A 228 0.39 -1.77 10.47
C HIS A 228 1.01 -0.47 11.00
N GLN A 229 0.56 0.69 10.51
CA GLN A 229 0.94 2.00 11.02
C GLN A 229 0.64 2.11 12.53
N TYR A 230 -0.60 1.77 12.92
CA TYR A 230 -1.03 1.77 14.32
C TYR A 230 -0.15 0.84 15.16
N ALA A 231 0.11 -0.38 14.67
CA ALA A 231 0.94 -1.33 15.39
C ALA A 231 2.38 -0.82 15.60
N ILE A 232 2.99 -0.21 14.58
CA ILE A 232 4.33 0.37 14.71
C ILE A 232 4.31 1.56 15.67
N GLN A 233 3.31 2.43 15.53
CA GLN A 233 3.19 3.61 16.37
C GLN A 233 3.02 3.20 17.84
N GLU A 234 2.06 2.36 18.18
CA GLU A 234 1.81 2.01 19.58
C GLU A 234 2.90 1.14 20.19
N TYR A 235 3.27 0.05 19.51
CA TYR A 235 4.10 -1.00 20.12
C TYR A 235 5.60 -0.81 19.93
N LEU A 236 6.05 -0.02 18.95
CA LEU A 236 7.48 0.15 18.65
C LEU A 236 8.02 1.56 18.87
N ILE A 237 7.17 2.59 18.89
CA ILE A 237 7.63 4.00 18.95
C ILE A 237 6.98 4.75 20.12
N GLY A 238 5.68 4.55 20.27
CA GLY A 238 4.82 5.23 21.19
C GLY A 238 4.90 4.69 22.61
N PRO A 239 4.04 5.21 23.50
CA PRO A 239 4.12 4.97 24.94
C PRO A 239 3.67 3.56 25.35
N LEU A 240 3.48 2.60 24.43
CA LEU A 240 3.26 1.19 24.78
C LEU A 240 4.50 0.32 24.50
N ASN A 241 5.58 0.89 23.95
CA ASN A 241 6.89 0.22 23.82
C ASN A 241 7.58 -0.08 25.18
N PHE A 242 6.87 0.10 26.30
CA PHE A 242 7.33 -0.16 27.65
C PHE A 242 7.26 -1.65 28.02
N THR A 243 8.03 -2.47 27.30
CA THR A 243 8.48 -3.73 27.90
C THR A 243 9.64 -3.43 28.87
N LYS A 244 9.59 -4.04 30.06
CA LYS A 244 10.34 -3.78 31.31
C LYS A 244 11.86 -3.50 31.24
N ALA A 245 12.52 -3.70 30.10
CA ALA A 245 13.94 -3.39 29.92
C ALA A 245 14.19 -1.94 29.43
N GLY A 246 13.22 -1.31 28.76
CA GLY A 246 13.35 0.06 28.22
C GLY A 246 13.19 1.18 29.25
N GLU A 247 12.57 0.88 30.39
CA GLU A 247 12.19 1.86 31.42
C GLU A 247 13.40 2.59 32.05
N ILE A 248 14.53 1.89 32.19
CA ILE A 248 15.75 2.44 32.82
C ILE A 248 16.48 3.41 31.87
N ILE A 249 16.50 3.11 30.56
CA ILE A 249 17.24 3.91 29.56
C ILE A 249 16.39 5.08 29.06
N HIS A 250 15.08 4.88 28.92
CA HIS A 250 14.14 5.90 28.47
C HIS A 250 13.99 7.04 29.50
N ASN A 251 13.86 6.73 30.79
CA ASN A 251 13.78 7.76 31.83
C ASN A 251 15.05 8.61 31.90
N ALA A 252 16.23 8.04 31.65
CA ALA A 252 17.49 8.80 31.63
C ALA A 252 17.62 9.73 30.40
N THR A 253 17.03 9.36 29.25
CA THR A 253 17.18 10.10 27.98
C THR A 253 16.05 11.09 27.71
N CYS A 254 14.83 10.85 28.20
CA CYS A 254 13.74 11.84 28.15
C CYS A 254 13.77 12.83 29.32
N ALA A 255 14.15 12.43 30.55
CA ALA A 255 14.23 13.37 31.67
C ALA A 255 15.40 14.37 31.57
N SER A 256 16.39 14.12 30.70
CA SER A 256 17.45 15.09 30.39
C SER A 256 17.02 16.17 29.37
N ARG A 257 15.77 16.13 28.89
CA ARG A 257 15.18 17.14 27.99
C ARG A 257 14.03 17.94 28.62
N SER A 258 13.75 17.76 29.90
CA SER A 258 12.91 18.65 30.73
C SER A 258 13.79 19.57 31.58
#